data_AF-A0A7W3QMX1-F1
#
_entry.id   AF-A0A7W3QMX1-F1
#
_cell.length_a   1.000
_cell.length_b   1.000
_cell.length_c   1.000
_cell.angle_alpha   90.00
_cell.angle_beta   90.00
_cell.angle_gamma   90.00
#
_symmetry.space_group_name_H-M   'P 1'
#
loop_
_entity.id
_entity.type
_entity.pdbx_description
1 polymer ?
#
loop_
_entity_poly.entity_id
_entity_poly.type
_entity_poly.pdbx_seq_one_letter_code
_entity_poly.pdbx_strand_id
1 'polypeptide(L)'
;MSTVTASAPDYGWVRGSLLDSHLGYCVGLVKEVAPEDVLGRLQADRQGPSTGLTALYRRSDEVQERLDYEYGDFQLVGAAPVSGAGGEWTLMVEFNVAVGFNHELMAEVSAETQVVTRYLNPVGKGGFHW
;
A
#
# COMPACT_ATOMS: atom_id res chain seq x y z
N MET A 1 -9.82 7.31 27.03
CA MET A 1 -9.50 7.75 25.66
C MET A 1 -10.80 7.77 24.88
N SER A 2 -11.19 8.92 24.33
CA SER A 2 -12.37 8.96 23.45
C SER A 2 -11.99 8.42 22.09
N THR A 3 -12.69 7.38 21.64
CA THR A 3 -12.53 6.81 20.30
C THR A 3 -13.13 7.80 19.30
N VAL A 4 -12.30 8.46 18.51
CA VAL A 4 -12.78 9.22 17.36
C VAL A 4 -13.05 8.22 16.24
N THR A 5 -14.31 8.09 15.84
CA THR A 5 -14.69 7.29 14.67
C THR A 5 -14.36 8.09 13.42
N ALA A 6 -13.49 7.53 12.57
CA ALA A 6 -13.18 8.12 11.27
C ALA A 6 -14.44 8.21 10.40
N SER A 7 -14.62 9.34 9.74
CA SER A 7 -15.74 9.67 8.88
C SER A 7 -15.32 9.68 7.41
N ALA A 8 -16.28 9.59 6.47
CA ALA A 8 -15.96 9.60 5.04
C ALA A 8 -15.09 10.81 4.59
N PRO A 9 -15.26 12.03 5.11
CA PRO A 9 -14.36 13.16 4.85
C PRO A 9 -12.89 12.93 5.24
N ASP A 10 -12.61 12.14 6.28
CA ASP A 10 -11.24 11.85 6.74
C ASP A 10 -10.45 11.01 5.73
N TYR A 11 -11.14 10.36 4.79
CA TYR A 11 -10.56 9.65 3.66
C TYR A 11 -10.54 10.48 2.36
N GLY A 12 -10.89 11.76 2.44
CA GLY A 12 -10.99 12.66 1.29
C GLY A 12 -9.66 12.96 0.60
N TRP A 13 -8.52 12.70 1.26
CA TRP A 13 -7.18 12.91 0.71
C TRP A 13 -6.87 12.06 -0.55
N VAL A 14 -7.63 10.99 -0.76
CA VAL A 14 -7.53 10.16 -1.97
C VAL A 14 -8.14 10.88 -3.18
N ARG A 15 -9.17 11.70 -2.98
CA ARG A 15 -9.91 12.34 -4.07
C ARG A 15 -9.02 13.32 -4.83
N GLY A 16 -9.02 13.22 -6.16
CA GLY A 16 -8.17 14.04 -7.02
C GLY A 16 -6.67 13.69 -6.97
N SER A 17 -6.28 12.66 -6.24
CA SER A 17 -4.91 12.12 -6.27
C SER A 17 -4.73 11.13 -7.43
N LEU A 18 -3.48 10.77 -7.71
CA LEU A 18 -3.15 9.71 -8.69
C LEU A 18 -3.86 8.38 -8.38
N LEU A 19 -4.14 8.10 -7.10
CA LEU A 19 -4.86 6.90 -6.67
C LEU A 19 -6.32 6.93 -7.12
N ASP A 20 -6.96 8.10 -7.17
CA ASP A 20 -8.35 8.28 -7.60
C ASP A 20 -8.54 7.97 -9.09
N SER A 21 -7.50 8.22 -9.90
CA SER A 21 -7.51 8.00 -11.34
C SER A 21 -7.10 6.59 -11.74
N HIS A 22 -6.65 5.75 -10.81
CA HIS A 22 -6.13 4.42 -11.13
C HIS A 22 -7.22 3.36 -11.02
N LEU A 23 -7.19 2.42 -11.97
CA LEU A 23 -8.07 1.24 -11.99
C LEU A 23 -8.03 0.43 -10.68
N GLY A 24 -6.92 0.39 -9.93
CA GLY A 24 -6.90 -0.15 -8.58
C GLY A 24 -5.63 0.15 -7.81
N TYR A 25 -5.73 0.20 -6.48
CA TYR A 25 -4.59 0.36 -5.57
C TYR A 25 -4.84 -0.27 -4.20
N CYS A 26 -3.76 -0.51 -3.48
CA CYS A 26 -3.73 -0.76 -2.07
C CYS A 26 -2.89 0.31 -1.35
N VAL A 27 -3.42 0.84 -0.25
CA VAL A 27 -2.68 1.64 0.72
C VAL A 27 -2.75 0.96 2.08
N GLY A 28 -1.59 0.75 2.70
CA GLY A 28 -1.46 0.17 4.04
C GLY A 28 -0.71 1.10 4.99
N LEU A 29 -1.06 1.06 6.27
CA LEU A 29 -0.33 1.70 7.35
C LEU A 29 0.12 0.64 8.34
N VAL A 30 1.42 0.49 8.55
CA VAL A 30 2.02 -0.46 9.50
C VAL A 30 2.61 0.32 10.67
N LYS A 31 2.17 0.04 11.89
CA LYS A 31 2.56 0.81 13.07
C LYS A 31 3.97 0.45 13.53
N GLU A 32 4.81 1.46 13.83
CA GLU A 32 6.11 1.28 14.51
C GLU A 32 7.08 0.27 13.87
N VAL A 33 6.96 -0.01 12.57
CA VAL A 33 7.87 -0.84 11.79
C VAL A 33 8.51 0.01 10.71
N ALA A 34 9.83 -0.08 10.52
CA ALA A 34 10.54 0.72 9.53
C ALA A 34 10.19 0.27 8.09
N PRO A 35 10.26 1.17 7.08
CA PRO A 35 9.92 0.85 5.70
C PRO A 35 10.67 -0.36 5.13
N GLU A 36 11.97 -0.45 5.42
CA GLU A 36 12.82 -1.56 5.01
C GLU A 36 12.41 -2.90 5.63
N ASP A 37 11.92 -2.89 6.87
CA ASP A 37 11.47 -4.08 7.58
C ASP A 37 10.10 -4.54 7.05
N VAL A 38 9.21 -3.60 6.72
CA VAL A 38 7.94 -3.92 6.05
C VAL A 38 8.19 -4.60 4.71
N LEU A 39 9.09 -4.05 3.89
CA LEU A 39 9.47 -4.68 2.62
C LEU A 39 10.17 -6.03 2.82
N GLY A 40 10.94 -6.18 3.91
CA GLY A 40 11.56 -7.45 4.29
C GLY A 40 10.54 -8.53 4.65
N ARG A 41 9.48 -8.19 5.40
CA ARG A 41 8.36 -9.11 5.73
C ARG A 41 7.60 -9.58 4.49
N LEU A 42 7.52 -8.72 3.47
CA LEU A 42 6.95 -9.08 2.16
C LEU A 42 7.90 -9.91 1.29
N GLN A 43 9.13 -10.18 1.74
CA GLN A 43 10.19 -10.82 0.95
C GLN A 43 10.45 -10.09 -0.37
N ALA A 44 10.27 -8.76 -0.38
CA ALA A 44 10.35 -7.96 -1.59
C ALA A 44 11.81 -7.73 -2.02
N ASP A 45 12.06 -7.86 -3.33
CA ASP A 45 13.34 -7.48 -3.92
C ASP A 45 13.50 -5.96 -3.97
N ARG A 46 14.66 -5.46 -3.52
CA ARG A 46 14.94 -4.02 -3.52
C ARG A 46 15.13 -3.47 -4.93
N GLN A 47 14.17 -2.66 -5.37
CA GLN A 47 14.22 -1.97 -6.67
C GLN A 47 14.85 -0.57 -6.61
N GLY A 48 15.22 -0.09 -5.41
CA GLY A 48 15.78 1.25 -5.19
C GLY A 48 14.72 2.33 -4.90
N PRO A 49 15.15 3.56 -4.55
CA PRO A 49 14.24 4.60 -4.08
C PRO A 49 13.38 5.19 -5.21
N SER A 50 12.24 5.75 -4.82
CA SER A 50 11.36 6.54 -5.67
C SER A 50 10.81 7.74 -4.87
N THR A 51 10.78 8.92 -5.49
CA THR A 51 10.30 10.15 -4.82
C THR A 51 8.88 10.47 -5.26
N GLY A 52 7.93 10.21 -4.37
CA GLY A 52 6.51 10.51 -4.58
C GLY A 52 5.76 9.48 -5.43
N LEU A 53 4.43 9.58 -5.40
CA LEU A 53 3.53 8.60 -6.01
C LEU A 53 3.65 8.50 -7.52
N THR A 54 3.84 9.63 -8.22
CA THR A 54 3.99 9.64 -9.69
C THR A 54 5.22 8.87 -10.15
N ALA A 55 6.35 9.03 -9.47
CA ALA A 55 7.57 8.31 -9.80
C ALA A 55 7.44 6.81 -9.50
N LEU A 56 6.78 6.46 -8.38
CA LEU A 56 6.47 5.07 -8.04
C LEU A 56 5.57 4.43 -9.10
N TYR A 57 4.50 5.11 -9.52
CA TYR A 57 3.59 4.63 -10.56
C TYR A 57 4.31 4.40 -11.89
N ARG A 58 5.06 5.39 -12.37
CA ARG A 58 5.80 5.27 -13.64
C ARG A 58 6.78 4.10 -13.59
N ARG A 59 7.46 3.90 -12.46
CA ARG A 59 8.35 2.75 -12.29
C ARG A 59 7.60 1.42 -12.28
N SER A 60 6.41 1.39 -11.67
CA SER A 60 5.54 0.22 -11.72
C SER A 60 5.19 -0.11 -13.16
N ASP A 61 4.80 0.89 -13.96
CA ASP A 61 4.46 0.76 -15.38
C ASP A 61 5.66 0.23 -16.20
N GLU A 62 6.84 0.84 -16.05
CA GLU A 62 8.09 0.41 -16.70
C GLU A 62 8.45 -1.05 -16.35
N VAL A 63 8.20 -1.48 -15.11
CA VAL A 63 8.42 -2.88 -14.68
C VAL A 63 7.43 -3.81 -15.37
N GLN A 64 6.15 -3.44 -15.44
CA GLN A 64 5.13 -4.24 -16.11
C GLN A 64 5.40 -4.36 -17.62
N GLU A 65 5.74 -3.25 -18.29
CA GLU A 65 6.06 -3.23 -19.74
C GLU A 65 7.28 -4.09 -20.08
N ARG A 66 8.34 -4.02 -19.27
CA ARG A 66 9.58 -4.78 -19.51
C ARG A 66 9.38 -6.29 -19.39
N LEU A 67 8.40 -6.69 -18.58
CA LEU A 67 8.24 -8.06 -18.16
C LEU A 67 7.43 -8.90 -19.17
N ASP A 68 6.63 -8.32 -20.07
CA ASP A 68 5.84 -9.04 -21.10
C ASP A 68 5.01 -10.22 -20.52
N TYR A 69 4.76 -10.21 -19.20
CA TYR A 69 4.14 -11.30 -18.44
C TYR A 69 2.62 -11.06 -18.29
N GLU A 70 1.92 -12.14 -17.93
CA GLU A 70 0.55 -12.05 -17.42
C GLU A 70 0.55 -11.13 -16.19
N TYR A 71 -0.21 -10.03 -16.27
CA TYR A 71 -0.40 -9.11 -15.16
C TYR A 71 -0.73 -9.88 -13.86
N GLY A 72 0.14 -9.79 -12.85
CA GLY A 72 -0.07 -10.45 -11.54
C GLY A 72 1.17 -11.07 -10.92
N ASP A 73 2.14 -11.52 -11.73
CA ASP A 73 3.31 -12.26 -11.25
C ASP A 73 4.32 -11.40 -10.47
N PHE A 74 4.39 -10.11 -10.78
CA PHE A 74 5.27 -9.15 -10.12
C PHE A 74 4.54 -7.85 -9.82
N GLN A 75 4.73 -7.31 -8.61
CA GLN A 75 4.14 -6.05 -8.18
C GLN A 75 5.20 -5.16 -7.54
N LEU A 76 5.10 -3.86 -7.80
CA LEU A 76 5.96 -2.87 -7.17
C LEU A 76 5.26 -2.30 -5.92
N VAL A 77 5.92 -2.43 -4.77
CA VAL A 77 5.45 -1.87 -3.50
C VAL A 77 6.37 -0.75 -3.06
N GLY A 78 5.81 0.43 -2.84
CA GLY A 78 6.50 1.54 -2.18
C GLY A 78 6.27 1.48 -0.68
N ALA A 79 7.31 1.76 0.11
CA ALA A 79 7.22 1.96 1.54
C ALA A 79 7.89 3.29 1.94
N ALA A 80 7.24 4.07 2.79
CA ALA A 80 7.77 5.35 3.27
C ALA A 80 7.35 5.62 4.73
N PRO A 81 8.21 6.25 5.55
CA PRO A 81 7.83 6.61 6.90
C PRO A 81 6.84 7.78 6.88
N VAL A 82 5.83 7.73 7.73
CA VAL A 82 4.84 8.79 7.93
C VAL A 82 4.50 8.91 9.42
N SER A 83 4.32 10.15 9.90
CA SER A 83 3.83 10.37 11.26
C SER A 83 2.30 10.27 11.30
N GLY A 84 1.76 9.64 12.34
CA GLY A 84 0.32 9.43 12.47
C GLY A 84 -0.17 9.49 13.92
N ALA A 85 -1.46 9.25 14.12
CA ALA A 85 -2.01 9.14 15.46
C ALA A 85 -1.36 7.95 16.19
N GLY A 86 -0.86 8.19 17.40
CA GLY A 86 -0.30 7.14 18.24
C GLY A 86 1.09 6.65 17.84
N GLY A 87 1.86 7.42 17.07
CA GLY A 87 3.29 7.18 16.83
C GLY A 87 3.71 7.26 15.35
N GLU A 88 4.86 6.65 15.07
CA GLU A 88 5.39 6.48 13.72
C GLU A 88 4.67 5.33 13.00
N TRP A 89 4.45 5.52 11.71
CA TRP A 89 3.85 4.54 10.82
C TRP A 89 4.69 4.40 9.55
N THR A 90 4.60 3.24 8.91
CA THR A 90 5.05 3.05 7.55
C THR A 90 3.85 3.01 6.62
N LEU A 91 3.85 3.91 5.64
CA LEU A 91 2.91 3.92 4.53
C LEU A 91 3.40 2.94 3.45
N MET A 92 2.59 1.94 3.16
CA MET A 92 2.74 1.02 2.05
C MET A 92 1.80 1.44 0.91
N VAL A 93 2.30 1.50 -0.32
CA VAL A 93 1.49 1.80 -1.50
C VAL A 93 1.82 0.82 -2.62
N GLU A 94 0.78 0.24 -3.20
CA GLU A 94 0.86 -0.69 -4.31
C GLU A 94 -0.25 -0.38 -5.31
N PHE A 95 0.07 -0.39 -6.59
CA PHE A 95 -0.89 -0.22 -7.67
C PHE A 95 -1.30 -1.60 -8.19
N ASN A 96 -2.58 -1.77 -8.53
CA ASN A 96 -3.18 -3.01 -9.08
C ASN A 96 -3.63 -4.12 -8.09
N VAL A 97 -3.49 -3.89 -6.77
CA VAL A 97 -4.22 -4.56 -5.67
C VAL A 97 -3.88 -6.04 -5.43
N ALA A 98 -2.61 -6.38 -5.26
CA ALA A 98 -2.17 -7.70 -4.84
C ALA A 98 -1.83 -7.82 -3.36
N VAL A 99 -1.18 -6.80 -2.78
CA VAL A 99 -0.43 -7.01 -1.55
C VAL A 99 -1.32 -6.87 -0.32
N GLY A 100 -2.14 -5.82 -0.24
CA GLY A 100 -3.00 -5.62 0.93
C GLY A 100 -4.25 -6.49 1.02
N PHE A 101 -4.51 -7.35 0.02
CA PHE A 101 -5.59 -8.32 0.05
C PHE A 101 -5.09 -9.76 0.26
N ASN A 102 -3.81 -10.03 -0.02
CA ASN A 102 -3.24 -11.35 0.16
C ASN A 102 -3.04 -11.63 1.65
N HIS A 103 -3.85 -12.53 2.20
CA HIS A 103 -3.87 -12.84 3.63
C HIS A 103 -2.53 -13.40 4.14
N GLU A 104 -1.82 -14.18 3.35
CA GLU A 104 -0.53 -14.76 3.77
C GLU A 104 0.54 -13.69 3.88
N LEU A 105 0.64 -12.80 2.88
CA LEU A 105 1.55 -11.66 2.93
C LEU A 105 1.20 -10.70 4.08
N MET A 106 -0.09 -10.41 4.28
CA MET A 106 -0.53 -9.52 5.33
C MET A 106 -0.37 -10.12 6.73
N ALA A 107 -0.39 -11.45 6.88
CA ALA A 107 -0.08 -12.10 8.14
C ALA A 107 1.37 -11.84 8.58
N GLU A 108 2.32 -11.95 7.67
CA GLU A 108 3.73 -11.62 7.94
C GLU A 108 3.92 -10.13 8.23
N VAL A 109 3.29 -9.24 7.44
CA VAL A 109 3.38 -7.79 7.65
C VAL A 109 2.79 -7.37 9.00
N SER A 110 1.65 -7.96 9.39
CA SER A 110 0.95 -7.64 10.65
C SER A 110 1.49 -8.36 11.88
N ALA A 111 2.49 -9.24 11.73
CA ALA A 111 3.10 -9.93 12.85
C ALA A 111 3.57 -8.95 13.93
N GLU A 112 3.02 -9.12 15.14
CA GLU A 112 3.35 -8.34 16.34
C GLU A 112 3.15 -6.82 16.21
N THR A 113 2.35 -6.36 15.25
CA THR A 113 2.05 -4.95 15.04
C THR A 113 0.61 -4.72 14.59
N GLN A 114 0.19 -3.46 14.53
CA GLN A 114 -1.08 -3.05 13.97
C GLN A 114 -0.91 -2.65 12.51
N VAL A 115 -1.80 -3.16 11.66
CA VAL A 115 -1.87 -2.79 10.25
C VAL A 115 -3.29 -2.34 9.90
N VAL A 116 -3.39 -1.29 9.10
CA VAL A 116 -4.67 -0.85 8.52
C VAL A 116 -4.51 -0.79 7.02
N THR A 117 -5.36 -1.46 6.25
CA THR A 117 -5.31 -1.41 4.78
C THR A 117 -6.62 -0.92 4.18
N ARG A 118 -6.48 -0.15 3.10
CA ARG A 118 -7.57 0.28 2.24
C ARG A 118 -7.21 -0.06 0.81
N TYR A 119 -8.12 -0.73 0.12
CA TYR A 119 -7.92 -1.11 -1.26
C TYR A 119 -9.14 -0.81 -2.13
N LEU A 120 -8.88 -0.51 -3.40
CA LEU A 120 -9.88 -0.33 -4.43
C LEU A 120 -9.52 -1.24 -5.59
N ASN A 121 -10.38 -2.22 -5.90
CA ASN A 121 -10.22 -3.12 -7.04
C ASN A 121 -11.33 -2.87 -8.09
N PRO A 122 -11.00 -2.75 -9.40
CA PRO A 122 -11.96 -2.43 -10.45
C PRO A 122 -12.97 -3.55 -10.74
N VAL A 123 -12.69 -4.79 -10.31
CA VAL A 123 -13.61 -5.94 -10.42
C VAL A 123 -14.70 -5.91 -9.32
N GLY A 124 -14.84 -4.79 -8.62
CA GLY A 124 -16.02 -4.50 -7.78
C GLY A 124 -15.89 -4.86 -6.30
N LYS A 125 -14.69 -5.14 -5.81
CA LYS A 125 -14.45 -5.36 -4.37
C LYS A 125 -13.59 -4.23 -3.80
N GLY A 126 -14.22 -3.08 -3.55
CA GLY A 126 -13.68 -2.13 -2.57
C GLY A 126 -13.91 -2.71 -1.18
N GLY A 127 -12.89 -2.76 -0.35
CA GLY A 127 -13.02 -3.29 1.01
C GLY A 127 -12.00 -2.69 1.98
N PHE A 128 -12.24 -2.97 3.25
CA PHE A 128 -11.39 -2.57 4.37
C PHE A 128 -11.02 -3.84 5.14
N HIS A 129 -9.74 -4.03 5.44
CA HIS A 129 -9.25 -5.06 6.35
C HIS A 129 -8.67 -4.39 7.59
N TRP A 130 -9.00 -4.95 8.76
CA TRP A 130 -8.56 -4.53 10.09
C TRP A 130 -7.73 -5.63 10.72
#